data_AF-A0A356BYQ5-F1
#
_entry.id   AF-A0A356BYQ5-F1
#
_cell.length_a   1.000
_cell.length_b   1.000
_cell.length_c   1.000
_cell.angle_alpha   90.00
_cell.angle_beta   90.00
_cell.angle_gamma   90.00
#
_symmetry.space_group_name_H-M   'P 1'
#
loop_
_entity.id
_entity.type
_entity.pdbx_description
1 polymer ?
#
loop_
_entity_poly.entity_id
_entity_poly.type
_entity_poly.pdbx_seq_one_letter_code
_entity_poly.pdbx_strand_id
1 'polypeptide(L)' 'MDIDPPRRWHTLKLRLLWRIPTEPRKKIKAFLRLGDEYLQRGDEQLANYCYDLSKGLAQEAGAIHLLKKINQRVQ' A
#
# COMPACT_ATOMS: atom_id res chain seq x y z
N MET A 1 -5.80 21.03 9.94
CA MET A 1 -6.02 20.03 8.88
C MET A 1 -6.89 18.95 9.49
N ASP A 2 -8.13 18.84 9.04
CA ASP A 2 -9.04 17.74 9.39
C ASP A 2 -8.46 16.46 8.80
N ILE A 3 -7.60 15.80 9.58
CA ILE A 3 -7.17 14.44 9.31
C ILE A 3 -8.34 13.59 9.81
N ASP A 4 -9.37 13.42 8.98
CA ASP A 4 -10.39 12.41 9.24
C ASP A 4 -9.63 11.08 9.33
N PRO A 5 -9.52 10.47 10.53
CA PRO A 5 -8.61 9.37 10.73
C PRO A 5 -9.07 8.26 9.79
N PRO A 6 -8.20 7.71 8.92
CA PRO A 6 -8.59 6.64 8.02
C PRO A 6 -9.24 5.57 8.87
N ARG A 7 -10.57 5.39 8.68
CA ARG A 7 -11.48 4.60 9.54
C ARG A 7 -10.68 3.52 10.24
N ARG A 8 -10.60 3.50 11.57
CA ARG A 8 -9.72 2.58 12.35
C ARG A 8 -9.62 1.14 11.81
N TRP A 9 -10.68 0.67 11.15
CA TRP A 9 -10.76 -0.54 10.34
C TRP A 9 -9.72 -0.68 9.20
N HIS A 10 -9.39 0.38 8.46
CA HIS A 10 -8.39 0.40 7.39
C HIS A 10 -6.97 0.25 7.94
N THR A 11 -6.63 0.99 8.98
CA THR A 11 -5.34 0.85 9.68
C THR A 11 -5.20 -0.52 10.34
N LEU A 12 -6.27 -1.07 10.90
CA LEU A 12 -6.30 -2.45 11.40
C LEU A 12 -6.10 -3.47 10.27
N LYS A 13 -6.76 -3.31 9.12
CA LYS A 13 -6.58 -4.17 7.94
C LYS A 13 -5.14 -4.18 7.45
N LEU A 14 -4.52 -3.01 7.34
CA LEU A 14 -3.12 -2.87 6.92
C LEU A 14 -2.19 -3.56 7.94
N ARG A 15 -2.44 -3.39 9.25
CA ARG A 15 -1.68 -4.07 10.32
C ARG A 15 -1.83 -5.59 10.28
N LEU A 16 -3.04 -6.09 10.00
CA LEU A 16 -3.31 -7.53 9.90
C LEU A 16 -2.61 -8.14 8.69
N LEU A 17 -2.72 -7.48 7.52
CA LEU A 17 -1.94 -7.80 6.32
C LEU A 17 -0.44 -7.78 6.61
N TRP A 18 0.02 -6.85 7.44
CA TRP A 18 1.42 -6.73 7.81
C TRP A 18 1.91 -7.89 8.70
N ARG A 19 1.03 -8.48 9.50
CA ARG A 19 1.36 -9.58 10.43
C ARG A 19 1.38 -10.97 9.79
N ILE A 20 0.81 -11.13 8.58
CA ILE A 20 0.79 -12.44 7.90
C ILE A 20 2.18 -12.70 7.28
N PRO A 21 2.80 -13.88 7.54
CA PRO A 21 4.04 -14.31 6.91
C PRO A 21 3.73 -14.80 5.49
N THR A 22 3.36 -13.89 4.60
CA THR A 22 3.20 -14.15 3.17
C THR A 22 4.45 -13.71 2.41
N GLU A 23 4.71 -14.35 1.26
CA GLU A 23 5.77 -13.91 0.35
C GLU A 23 5.68 -12.40 0.09
N PRO A 24 6.80 -11.65 0.21
CA PRO A 24 6.81 -10.20 0.11
C PRO A 24 6.18 -9.69 -1.19
N ARG A 25 6.32 -10.44 -2.29
CA ARG A 25 5.69 -10.14 -3.59
C ARG A 25 4.16 -10.12 -3.53
N LYS A 26 3.54 -11.08 -2.84
CA LYS A 26 2.07 -11.15 -2.68
C LYS A 26 1.57 -10.00 -1.82
N LYS A 27 2.34 -9.66 -0.79
CA LYS A 27 2.06 -8.55 0.13
C LYS A 27 2.10 -7.20 -0.57
N ILE A 28 3.14 -6.94 -1.36
CA ILE A 28 3.27 -5.73 -2.20
C ILE A 28 2.08 -5.60 -3.15
N LYS A 29 1.68 -6.69 -3.82
CA LYS A 29 0.54 -6.68 -4.74
C LYS A 29 -0.79 -6.40 -4.02
N ALA A 30 -0.95 -6.88 -2.79
CA ALA A 30 -2.12 -6.59 -1.97
C ALA A 30 -2.20 -5.11 -1.58
N PHE A 31 -1.09 -4.50 -1.17
CA PHE A 31 -1.04 -3.06 -0.87
C PHE A 31 -1.26 -2.20 -2.12
N LEU A 32 -0.71 -2.58 -3.27
CA LEU A 32 -0.99 -1.92 -4.56
C LEU A 32 -2.49 -1.93 -4.89
N ARG A 33 -3.15 -3.09 -4.76
CA ARG A 33 -4.58 -3.23 -5.03
C ARG A 33 -5.43 -2.41 -4.05
N LEU A 34 -5.03 -2.36 -2.78
CA LEU A 34 -5.67 -1.48 -1.79
C LEU A 34 -5.50 -0.01 -2.16
N GLY A 35 -4.31 0.40 -2.61
CA GLY A 35 -4.07 1.75 -3.11
C GLY A 35 -4.99 2.11 -4.27
N ASP A 36 -5.13 1.21 -5.25
CA ASP A 36 -6.06 1.37 -6.38
C ASP A 36 -7.53 1.48 -5.90
N GLU A 37 -7.94 0.67 -4.91
CA GLU A 37 -9.30 0.72 -4.33
C GLU A 37 -9.57 2.04 -3.57
N TYR A 38 -8.58 2.57 -2.84
CA TYR A 38 -8.72 3.86 -2.16
C TYR A 38 -8.74 5.02 -3.15
N LEU A 39 -7.93 4.96 -4.21
CA LEU A 39 -7.93 5.96 -5.27
C LEU A 39 -9.30 6.00 -5.98
N GLN A 40 -9.88 4.83 -6.28
CA GLN A 40 -11.24 4.73 -6.86
C GLN A 40 -12.34 5.25 -5.92
N ARG A 41 -12.11 5.23 -4.61
CA ARG A 41 -13.01 5.83 -3.61
C ARG A 41 -12.85 7.34 -3.45
N GLY A 42 -11.83 7.93 -4.07
CA GLY A 42 -11.46 9.34 -3.87
C GLY A 42 -10.61 9.59 -2.61
N ASP A 43 -10.19 8.53 -1.92
CA ASP A 43 -9.33 8.61 -0.73
C ASP A 43 -7.84 8.64 -1.13
N GLU A 44 -7.42 9.73 -1.79
CA GLU A 44 -6.05 9.89 -2.32
C GLU A 44 -4.96 9.77 -1.25
N GLN A 45 -5.22 10.25 -0.02
CA GLN A 45 -4.27 10.15 1.08
C GLN A 45 -4.00 8.69 1.48
N LEU A 46 -5.05 7.87 1.54
CA LEU A 46 -4.95 6.44 1.85
C LEU A 46 -4.30 5.66 0.70
N ALA A 47 -4.61 6.05 -0.54
CA ALA A 47 -3.98 5.48 -1.72
C ALA A 47 -2.46 5.69 -1.69
N ASN A 48 -2.02 6.93 -1.47
CA ASN A 48 -0.60 7.27 -1.34
C ASN A 48 0.07 6.52 -0.19
N TYR A 49 -0.58 6.42 0.98
CA TYR A 49 -0.05 5.65 2.10
C TYR A 49 0.15 4.16 1.76
N CYS A 50 -0.78 3.55 1.01
CA CYS A 50 -0.65 2.18 0.54
C CYS A 50 0.47 2.01 -0.48
N TYR A 51 0.66 2.99 -1.37
CA TYR A 51 1.75 2.99 -2.34
C TYR A 51 3.12 3.12 -1.67
N ASP A 52 3.29 3.99 -0.68
CA ASP A 52 4.51 4.12 0.11
C ASP A 52 4.85 2.83 0.87
N LEU A 53 3.86 2.20 1.50
CA LEU A 53 4.04 0.90 2.16
C LEU A 53 4.47 -0.20 1.16
N SER A 54 3.85 -0.21 -0.02
CA SER A 54 4.21 -1.17 -1.07
C SER A 54 5.62 -0.95 -1.61
N LYS A 55 6.06 0.31 -1.67
CA LYS A 55 7.41 0.72 -2.09
C LYS A 55 8.46 0.30 -1.06
N GLY A 56 8.24 0.57 0.23
CA GLY A 56 9.13 0.14 1.31
C GLY A 56 9.32 -1.38 1.33
N LEU A 57 8.23 -2.15 1.21
CA LEU A 57 8.29 -3.61 1.12
C LEU A 57 9.01 -4.10 -0.13
N ALA A 58 8.86 -3.41 -1.26
CA ALA A 58 9.59 -3.75 -2.50
C ALA A 58 11.09 -3.47 -2.36
N GLN A 59 11.50 -2.43 -1.62
CA GLN A 59 12.90 -2.17 -1.31
C GLN A 59 13.47 -3.24 -0.37
N GLU A 60 12.78 -3.55 0.73
CA GLU A 60 13.21 -4.57 1.70
C GLU A 60 13.33 -5.97 1.07
N ALA A 61 12.41 -6.30 0.16
CA ALA A 61 12.41 -7.58 -0.54
C ALA A 61 13.39 -7.64 -1.74
N GLY A 62 14.14 -6.57 -2.03
CA GLY A 62 15.01 -6.49 -3.21
C GLY A 62 14.24 -6.56 -4.54
N ALA A 63 12.95 -6.23 -4.55
CA ALA A 63 12.06 -6.36 -5.68
C ALA A 63 12.07 -5.11 -6.57
N ILE A 64 13.25 -4.77 -7.11
CA ILE A 64 13.50 -3.55 -7.92
C ILE A 64 12.54 -3.43 -9.12
N HIS A 65 12.19 -4.55 -9.75
CA HIS A 65 11.25 -4.57 -10.87
C HIS A 65 9.82 -4.16 -10.46
N LEU A 66 9.38 -4.58 -9.27
CA LEU A 66 8.08 -4.17 -8.71
C LEU A 66 8.12 -2.71 -8.28
N LEU A 67 9.23 -2.26 -7.70
CA LEU A 67 9.44 -0.86 -7.32
C LEU A 67 9.29 0.09 -8.52
N LYS A 68 9.92 -0.25 -9.64
CA LYS A 68 9.82 0.53 -10.89
C LYS A 68 8.37 0.64 -11.37
N LYS A 69 7.62 -0.46 -11.27
CA LYS A 69 6.20 -0.51 -11.64
C LYS A 69 5.30 0.30 -10.72
N ILE A 70 5.62 0.36 -9.43
CA ILE A 70 4.92 1.19 -8.44
C ILE A 70 5.19 2.67 -8.73
N ASN A 71 6.45 3.07 -8.90
CA ASN A 71 6.79 4.47 -9.20
C ASN A 71 6.11 4.98 -10.49
N GLN A 72 6.01 4.13 -11.53
CA GLN A 72 5.29 4.49 -12.77
C GLN A 72 3.78 4.69 -12.59
N ARG A 73 3.17 4.12 -11.55
CA ARG A 73 1.73 4.27 -11.26
C ARG A 73 1.41 5.45 -10.34
N VAL A 74 2.41 5.90 -9.58
CA VAL A 74 2.27 6.96 -8.56
C VAL A 74 2.69 8.33 -9.11
N GLN A 75 3.45 8.37 -10.22
CA GLN A 75 3.66 9.58 -11.03
C GLN A 75 2.41 9.99 -11.77
#